data_AF-A0ABD2X0J3-F1
#
_entry.id   AF-A0ABD2X0J3-F1
#
_cell.length_a   1.000
_cell.length_b   1.000
_cell.length_c   1.000
_cell.angle_alpha   90.00
_cell.angle_beta   90.00
_cell.angle_gamma   90.00
#
_symmetry.space_group_name_H-M   'P 1'
#
loop_
_entity.id
_entity.type
_entity.pdbx_description
1 polymer ?
#
loop_
_entity_poly.entity_id
_entity_poly.type
_entity_poly.pdbx_seq_one_letter_code
_entity_poly.pdbx_strand_id
1 'polypeptide(L)'
;MLERALCCVTCKGKVKLSEQSIRGLGFQINVKFSDCQRELSVDSSQKIGTMSNAYDINRRSVLMIRALGHGHTGLETLCGLMDTLPPVTQSHFDTINSQLCQASKSVADFSMREAVKEELNATEGEEVATLNDGKRGLLDIMKEFDLYIGENAVNWANKSNETRYFHAERATQASTKEARVERRSRRRNQKLH
;
A
#
# COMPACT_ATOMS: atom_id res chain seq x y z
N MET A 1 14.37 -5.72 25.90
CA MET A 1 13.70 -6.98 26.34
C MET A 1 14.15 -8.17 25.49
N LEU A 2 14.16 -8.06 24.17
CA LEU A 2 14.56 -9.14 23.24
C LEU A 2 15.99 -9.66 23.47
N GLU A 3 16.96 -8.79 23.73
CA GLU A 3 18.36 -9.17 24.01
C GLU A 3 18.52 -10.17 25.16
N ARG A 4 17.61 -10.16 26.15
CA ARG A 4 17.63 -11.09 27.28
C ARG A 4 17.14 -12.49 26.92
N ALA A 5 16.43 -12.62 25.80
CA ALA A 5 15.90 -13.87 25.28
C ALA A 5 16.77 -14.49 24.17
N LEU A 6 17.81 -13.76 23.71
CA LEU A 6 18.69 -14.20 22.62
C LEU A 6 20.07 -14.58 23.14
N CYS A 7 20.65 -15.65 22.60
CA CYS A 7 22.03 -16.05 22.86
C CYS A 7 22.72 -16.53 21.59
N CYS A 8 24.05 -16.46 21.56
CA CYS A 8 24.82 -17.07 20.49
C CYS A 8 24.61 -18.59 20.45
N VAL A 9 24.28 -19.15 19.29
CA VAL A 9 24.09 -20.62 19.18
C VAL A 9 25.38 -21.38 19.50
N THR A 10 26.54 -20.84 19.10
CA THR A 10 27.85 -21.46 19.24
C THR A 10 28.43 -21.31 20.66
N CYS A 11 28.57 -20.08 21.16
CA CYS A 11 29.25 -19.82 22.44
C CYS A 11 28.29 -19.62 23.62
N LYS A 12 26.97 -19.61 23.40
CA LYS A 12 25.92 -19.29 24.40
C LYS A 12 26.03 -17.90 25.03
N GLY A 13 26.93 -17.06 24.53
CA GLY A 13 27.14 -15.70 25.01
C GLY A 13 26.00 -14.75 24.72
N LYS A 14 26.01 -13.62 25.44
CA LYS A 14 24.99 -12.57 25.35
C LYS A 14 25.07 -11.82 24.02
N VAL A 15 23.90 -11.42 23.54
CA VAL A 15 23.71 -10.66 22.30
C VAL A 15 23.33 -9.22 22.63
N LYS A 16 23.90 -8.27 21.89
CA LYS A 16 23.46 -6.88 21.86
C LYS A 16 22.93 -6.54 20.47
N LEU A 17 21.81 -5.82 20.42
CA LEU A 17 21.17 -5.35 19.21
C LEU A 17 21.36 -3.85 19.10
N SER A 18 21.63 -3.36 17.89
CA SER A 18 21.72 -1.93 17.62
C SER A 18 21.25 -1.63 16.20
N GLU A 19 20.81 -0.40 15.98
CA GLU A 19 20.45 0.10 14.65
C GLU A 19 21.68 0.71 13.97
N GLN A 20 21.87 0.41 12.69
CA GLN A 20 22.96 0.93 11.87
C GLN A 20 22.46 1.31 10.48
N SER A 21 23.24 2.13 9.77
CA SER A 21 22.97 2.49 8.37
C SER A 21 21.52 2.96 8.13
N ILE A 22 21.02 3.78 9.05
CA ILE A 22 19.66 4.34 9.01
C ILE A 22 19.49 5.23 7.77
N ARG A 23 18.41 5.01 7.02
CA ARG A 23 18.02 5.73 5.80
C ARG A 23 16.50 5.86 5.77
N GLY A 24 15.98 6.95 6.33
CA GLY A 24 14.54 7.10 6.57
C GLY A 24 14.04 6.02 7.51
N LEU A 25 12.98 5.30 7.10
CA LEU A 25 12.39 4.22 7.88
C LEU A 25 13.16 2.89 7.80
N GLY A 26 14.10 2.78 6.88
CA GLY A 26 14.92 1.58 6.71
C GLY A 26 16.26 1.67 7.44
N PHE A 27 16.72 0.56 8.00
CA PHE A 27 17.96 0.48 8.78
C PHE A 27 18.49 -0.96 8.78
N GLN A 28 19.69 -1.16 9.32
CA GLN A 28 20.25 -2.47 9.59
C GLN A 28 20.16 -2.78 11.08
N ILE A 29 19.71 -3.99 11.41
CA ILE A 29 19.79 -4.56 12.74
C ILE A 29 21.17 -5.21 12.86
N ASN A 30 22.05 -4.58 13.61
CA ASN A 30 23.36 -5.10 13.95
C ASN A 30 23.27 -5.93 15.24
N VAL A 31 23.77 -7.16 15.16
CA VAL A 31 23.76 -8.18 16.22
C VAL A 31 25.20 -8.43 16.64
N LYS A 32 25.59 -7.94 17.82
CA LYS A 32 26.93 -8.12 18.39
C LYS A 32 26.95 -9.24 19.41
N PHE A 33 27.88 -10.18 19.26
CA PHE A 33 28.07 -11.28 20.19
C PHE A 33 29.24 -10.98 21.12
N SER A 34 28.97 -10.88 22.43
CA SER A 34 29.94 -10.38 23.42
C SER A 34 31.18 -11.29 23.54
N ASP A 35 30.98 -12.60 23.50
CA ASP A 35 32.02 -13.56 23.89
C ASP A 35 32.79 -14.13 22.69
N CYS A 36 32.21 -14.12 21.48
CA CYS A 36 32.86 -14.64 20.27
C CYS A 36 33.28 -13.57 19.26
N GLN A 37 33.15 -12.27 19.59
CA GLN A 37 33.59 -11.13 18.76
C GLN A 37 33.09 -11.19 17.31
N ARG A 38 31.93 -11.80 17.09
CA ARG A 38 31.25 -11.83 15.80
C ARG A 38 30.22 -10.71 15.75
N GLU A 39 30.00 -10.20 14.56
CA GLU A 39 28.90 -9.29 14.26
C GLU A 39 28.12 -9.82 13.05
N LEU A 40 26.80 -9.71 13.13
CA LEU A 40 25.90 -9.98 12.02
C LEU A 40 25.08 -8.72 11.76
N SER A 41 24.82 -8.41 10.48
CA SER A 41 23.93 -7.32 10.09
C SER A 41 22.79 -7.88 9.26
N VAL A 42 21.57 -7.50 9.60
CA VAL A 42 20.34 -7.89 8.89
C VAL A 42 19.58 -6.63 8.51
N ASP A 43 19.17 -6.52 7.26
CA ASP A 43 18.37 -5.39 6.78
C ASP A 43 16.95 -5.43 7.38
N SER A 44 16.46 -4.29 7.88
CA SER A 44 15.12 -4.19 8.50
C SER A 44 13.98 -4.33 7.49
N SER A 45 14.27 -4.10 6.21
CA SER A 45 13.34 -4.21 5.09
C SER A 45 14.10 -4.56 3.82
N GLN A 46 13.38 -5.00 2.78
CA GLN A 46 13.99 -5.39 1.52
C GLN A 46 14.65 -4.18 0.87
N LYS A 47 15.83 -4.38 0.27
CA LYS A 47 16.44 -3.36 -0.57
C LYS A 47 16.04 -3.57 -2.03
N ILE A 48 15.78 -2.45 -2.71
CA ILE A 48 15.26 -2.39 -4.08
C ILE A 48 16.10 -1.45 -4.95
N GLY A 49 15.80 -1.46 -6.24
CA GLY A 49 16.54 -0.74 -7.29
C GLY A 49 17.76 -1.51 -7.78
N THR A 50 18.33 -1.08 -8.91
CA THR A 50 19.43 -1.77 -9.60
C THR A 50 20.64 -2.02 -8.71
N MET A 51 20.93 -1.09 -7.80
CA MET A 51 22.06 -1.15 -6.88
C MET A 51 21.69 -1.71 -5.50
N SER A 52 20.44 -2.13 -5.31
CA SER A 52 19.91 -2.68 -4.04
C SER A 52 20.31 -1.83 -2.83
N ASN A 53 20.17 -0.49 -2.95
CA ASN A 53 20.66 0.47 -1.97
C ASN A 53 19.55 1.23 -1.22
N ALA A 54 18.32 1.13 -1.71
CA ALA A 54 17.15 1.84 -1.18
C ALA A 54 16.24 0.83 -0.48
N TYR A 55 15.82 1.12 0.74
CA TYR A 55 14.85 0.30 1.44
C TYR A 55 13.45 0.48 0.86
N ASP A 56 12.77 -0.62 0.58
CA ASP A 56 11.43 -0.64 0.00
C ASP A 56 10.40 0.05 0.91
N ILE A 57 10.60 -0.01 2.23
CA ILE A 57 9.73 0.65 3.23
C ILE A 57 9.61 2.15 2.99
N ASN A 58 10.66 2.81 2.49
CA ASN A 58 10.63 4.23 2.17
C ASN A 58 9.75 4.52 0.95
N ARG A 59 9.75 3.64 -0.06
CA ARG A 59 8.84 3.75 -1.21
C ARG A 59 7.40 3.43 -0.79
N ARG A 60 7.19 2.42 0.05
CA ARG A 60 5.88 2.06 0.61
C ARG A 60 5.27 3.19 1.43
N SER A 61 6.05 3.84 2.28
CA SER A 61 5.55 4.94 3.11
C SER A 61 5.10 6.13 2.26
N VAL A 62 5.82 6.43 1.17
CA VAL A 62 5.43 7.45 0.20
C VAL A 62 4.15 7.07 -0.54
N LEU A 63 4.05 5.83 -1.06
CA LEU A 63 2.81 5.34 -1.68
C LEU A 63 1.63 5.44 -0.72
N MET A 64 1.80 4.99 0.52
CA MET A 64 0.76 5.00 1.55
C MET A 64 0.28 6.42 1.86
N ILE A 65 1.20 7.35 2.15
CA ILE A 65 0.80 8.71 2.52
C ILE A 65 0.14 9.46 1.35
N ARG A 66 0.58 9.19 0.11
CA ARG A 66 -0.06 9.72 -1.11
C ARG A 66 -1.43 9.11 -1.36
N ALA A 67 -1.62 7.81 -1.12
CA ALA A 67 -2.92 7.16 -1.21
C ALA A 67 -3.92 7.71 -0.17
N LEU A 68 -3.43 8.22 0.96
CA LEU A 68 -4.21 8.94 1.97
C LEU A 68 -4.39 10.44 1.66
N GLY A 69 -3.86 10.95 0.54
CA GLY A 69 -3.99 12.36 0.14
C GLY A 69 -3.05 13.32 0.87
N HIS A 70 -2.07 12.81 1.61
CA HIS A 70 -1.12 13.62 2.38
C HIS A 70 0.24 13.71 1.68
N GLY A 71 1.09 14.64 2.16
CA GLY A 71 2.47 14.84 1.70
C GLY A 71 3.50 14.44 2.76
N HIS A 72 4.74 14.89 2.59
CA HIS A 72 5.85 14.60 3.50
C HIS A 72 5.56 14.99 4.96
N THR A 73 5.00 16.17 5.20
CA THR A 73 4.61 16.63 6.55
C THR A 73 3.62 15.68 7.24
N GLY A 74 2.71 15.07 6.48
CA GLY A 74 1.79 14.06 7.01
C GLY A 74 2.52 12.78 7.39
N LEU A 75 3.54 12.38 6.63
CA LEU A 75 4.39 11.24 6.94
C LEU A 75 5.27 11.52 8.17
N GLU A 76 5.85 12.71 8.30
CA GLU A 76 6.59 13.13 9.51
C GLU A 76 5.69 13.09 10.74
N THR A 77 4.48 13.63 10.64
CA THR A 77 3.49 13.59 11.73
C THR A 77 3.17 12.15 12.13
N LEU A 78 2.95 11.27 11.15
CA LEU A 78 2.71 9.85 11.39
C LEU A 78 3.90 9.21 12.12
N CYS A 79 5.13 9.41 11.63
CA CYS A 79 6.33 8.85 12.24
C CYS A 79 6.52 9.34 13.69
N GLY A 80 6.30 10.63 13.95
CA GLY A 80 6.39 11.21 15.29
C GLY A 80 5.33 10.66 16.24
N LEU A 81 4.08 10.51 15.78
CA LEU A 81 2.99 9.94 16.59
C LEU A 81 3.19 8.44 16.88
N MET A 82 3.79 7.72 15.95
CA MET A 82 4.05 6.28 16.07
C MET A 82 5.36 5.96 16.79
N ASP A 83 6.14 6.97 17.18
CA ASP A 83 7.48 6.83 17.79
C ASP A 83 8.41 5.95 16.94
N THR A 84 8.40 6.17 15.62
CA THR A 84 9.27 5.48 14.66
C THR A 84 10.38 6.40 14.15
N LEU A 85 11.37 5.83 13.48
CA LEU A 85 12.40 6.61 12.77
C LEU A 85 11.78 7.68 11.86
N PRO A 86 12.44 8.84 11.70
CA PRO A 86 11.97 9.87 10.81
C PRO A 86 11.93 9.35 9.36
N PRO A 87 11.03 9.89 8.52
CA PRO A 87 11.01 9.51 7.13
C PRO A 87 12.26 9.99 6.41
N VAL A 88 12.40 9.59 5.14
CA VAL A 88 13.43 10.15 4.26
C VAL A 88 13.32 11.68 4.18
N THR A 89 14.42 12.35 3.84
CA THR A 89 14.43 13.81 3.68
C THR A 89 13.42 14.26 2.62
N GLN A 90 12.94 15.50 2.71
CA GLN A 90 12.00 16.09 1.75
C GLN A 90 12.45 15.89 0.29
N SER A 91 13.74 16.14 -0.01
CA SER A 91 14.31 15.95 -1.36
C SER A 91 14.21 14.50 -1.87
N HIS A 92 14.46 13.52 -1.01
CA HIS A 92 14.31 12.10 -1.36
C HIS A 92 12.84 11.71 -1.46
N PHE A 93 11.98 12.25 -0.60
CA PHE A 93 10.53 12.08 -0.69
C PHE A 93 10.02 12.57 -2.05
N ASP A 94 10.41 13.76 -2.49
CA ASP A 94 9.99 14.35 -3.76
C ASP A 94 10.46 13.52 -4.95
N THR A 95 11.68 12.98 -4.88
CA THR A 95 12.22 12.05 -5.88
C THR A 95 11.38 10.77 -5.97
N ILE A 96 11.09 10.15 -4.83
CA ILE A 96 10.26 8.93 -4.76
C ILE A 96 8.84 9.23 -5.26
N ASN A 97 8.26 10.37 -4.87
CA ASN A 97 6.93 10.79 -5.28
C ASN A 97 6.84 11.06 -6.79
N SER A 98 7.91 11.62 -7.39
CA SER A 98 8.02 11.80 -8.85
C SER A 98 8.03 10.45 -9.58
N GLN A 99 8.82 9.49 -9.10
CA GLN A 99 8.86 8.12 -9.64
C GLN A 99 7.48 7.43 -9.47
N LEU A 100 6.81 7.63 -8.33
CA LEU A 100 5.47 7.09 -8.09
C LEU A 100 4.45 7.67 -9.09
N CYS A 101 4.54 8.97 -9.39
CA CYS A 101 3.70 9.62 -10.39
C CYS A 101 3.93 9.04 -11.79
N GLN A 102 5.18 8.74 -12.15
CA GLN A 102 5.52 8.08 -13.42
C GLN A 102 4.94 6.66 -13.48
N ALA A 103 5.13 5.85 -12.43
CA ALA A 103 4.55 4.50 -12.35
C ALA A 103 3.01 4.54 -12.45
N SER A 104 2.37 5.48 -11.77
CA SER A 104 0.91 5.65 -11.82
C SER A 104 0.42 6.00 -13.22
N LYS A 105 1.14 6.85 -13.96
CA LYS A 105 0.83 7.16 -15.36
C LYS A 105 1.01 5.96 -16.27
N SER A 106 2.12 5.22 -16.12
CA SER A 106 2.40 3.98 -16.87
C SER A 106 1.26 2.96 -16.72
N VAL A 107 0.82 2.72 -15.47
CA VAL A 107 -0.30 1.81 -15.18
C VAL A 107 -1.62 2.33 -15.75
N ALA A 108 -1.90 3.64 -15.64
CA ALA A 108 -3.11 4.21 -16.23
C ALA A 108 -3.11 4.10 -17.76
N ASP A 109 -2.00 4.38 -18.42
CA ASP A 109 -1.86 4.26 -19.87
C ASP A 109 -2.01 2.80 -20.32
N PHE A 110 -1.44 1.85 -19.58
CA PHE A 110 -1.60 0.42 -19.83
C PHE A 110 -3.07 -0.01 -19.69
N SER A 111 -3.72 0.34 -18.57
CA SER A 111 -5.13 0.02 -18.30
C SER A 111 -6.06 0.60 -19.39
N MET A 112 -5.88 1.86 -19.79
CA MET A 112 -6.65 2.48 -20.87
C MET A 112 -6.45 1.77 -22.23
N ARG A 113 -5.24 1.32 -22.55
CA ARG A 113 -4.97 0.60 -23.80
C ARG A 113 -5.59 -0.79 -23.82
N GLU A 114 -5.53 -1.52 -22.71
CA GLU A 114 -6.17 -2.83 -22.59
C GLU A 114 -7.69 -2.71 -22.70
N ALA A 115 -8.29 -1.70 -22.06
CA ALA A 115 -9.72 -1.43 -22.18
C ALA A 115 -10.14 -1.20 -23.65
N VAL A 116 -9.38 -0.41 -24.42
CA VAL A 116 -9.68 -0.20 -25.86
C VAL A 116 -9.63 -1.51 -26.65
N LYS A 117 -8.67 -2.40 -26.34
CA LYS A 117 -8.58 -3.71 -27.01
C LYS A 117 -9.74 -4.61 -26.64
N GLU A 118 -10.15 -4.62 -25.38
CA GLU A 118 -11.31 -5.39 -24.91
C GLU A 118 -12.59 -4.94 -25.63
N GLU A 119 -12.83 -3.63 -25.74
CA GLU A 119 -13.98 -3.06 -26.47
C GLU A 119 -13.96 -3.42 -27.97
N LEU A 120 -12.79 -3.36 -28.62
CA LEU A 120 -12.64 -3.77 -30.03
C LEU A 120 -12.90 -5.27 -30.25
N ASN A 121 -12.58 -6.10 -29.27
CA ASN A 121 -12.85 -7.54 -29.32
C ASN A 121 -14.30 -7.88 -28.95
N ALA A 122 -14.95 -7.03 -28.13
CA ALA A 122 -16.33 -7.20 -27.68
C ALA A 122 -17.38 -6.68 -28.67
N THR A 123 -16.97 -6.23 -29.86
CA THR A 123 -17.88 -5.70 -30.89
C THR A 123 -18.70 -6.80 -31.58
N GLU A 124 -19.62 -7.42 -30.82
CA GLU A 124 -20.96 -7.84 -31.24
C GLU A 124 -22.04 -7.45 -30.17
N GLY A 125 -21.71 -6.73 -29.10
CA GLY A 125 -22.68 -6.25 -28.12
C GLY A 125 -22.33 -4.90 -27.50
N GLU A 126 -23.28 -3.96 -27.48
CA GLU A 126 -23.20 -2.72 -26.71
C GLU A 126 -23.21 -3.01 -25.20
N GLU A 127 -22.06 -3.29 -24.60
CA GLU A 127 -21.89 -3.19 -23.15
C GLU A 127 -20.89 -2.09 -22.81
N VAL A 128 -21.32 -1.13 -21.98
CA VAL A 128 -20.45 -0.08 -21.45
C VAL A 128 -19.61 -0.69 -20.33
N ALA A 129 -18.34 -1.01 -20.58
CA ALA A 129 -17.43 -1.44 -19.53
C ALA A 129 -17.14 -0.27 -18.57
N THR A 130 -17.59 -0.39 -17.32
CA THR A 130 -17.21 0.57 -16.27
C THR A 130 -15.80 0.26 -15.74
N LEU A 131 -14.81 1.04 -16.18
CA LEU A 131 -13.44 1.04 -15.65
C LEU A 131 -13.43 1.24 -14.13
N ASN A 132 -13.20 0.18 -13.36
CA ASN A 132 -13.00 0.31 -11.91
C ASN A 132 -12.01 -0.70 -11.30
N ASP A 133 -10.75 -0.74 -11.76
CA ASP A 133 -9.67 -1.58 -11.19
C ASP A 133 -9.57 -1.51 -9.65
N GLY A 134 -10.13 -0.47 -9.04
CA GLY A 134 -10.44 -0.46 -7.62
C GLY A 134 -9.16 -0.42 -6.81
N LYS A 135 -9.06 -1.26 -5.79
CA LYS A 135 -7.79 -1.38 -5.06
C LYS A 135 -6.75 -2.23 -5.78
N ARG A 136 -7.10 -2.89 -6.90
CA ARG A 136 -6.14 -3.65 -7.71
C ARG A 136 -5.14 -2.73 -8.41
N GLY A 137 -5.59 -1.57 -8.89
CA GLY A 137 -4.70 -0.58 -9.50
C GLY A 137 -3.56 -0.12 -8.57
N LEU A 138 -3.76 -0.12 -7.25
CA LEU A 138 -2.66 0.14 -6.30
C LEU A 138 -1.62 -0.98 -6.28
N LEU A 139 -2.03 -2.24 -6.47
CA LEU A 139 -1.10 -3.36 -6.60
C LEU A 139 -0.32 -3.29 -7.91
N ASP A 140 -0.97 -2.86 -9.00
CA ASP A 140 -0.29 -2.68 -10.29
C ASP A 140 0.73 -1.54 -10.22
N ILE A 141 0.39 -0.43 -9.55
CA ILE A 141 1.34 0.64 -9.22
C ILE A 141 2.49 0.11 -8.37
N MET A 142 2.22 -0.69 -7.33
CA MET A 142 3.28 -1.28 -6.51
C MET A 142 4.24 -2.12 -7.35
N LYS A 143 3.73 -2.91 -8.30
CA LYS A 143 4.55 -3.73 -9.20
C LYS A 143 5.44 -2.86 -10.09
N GLU A 144 4.88 -1.85 -10.73
CA GLU A 144 5.62 -0.89 -11.56
C GLU A 144 6.63 -0.07 -10.74
N PHE A 145 6.38 0.07 -9.43
CA PHE A 145 7.21 0.81 -8.50
C PHE A 145 8.29 -0.04 -7.80
N ASP A 146 8.58 -1.22 -8.34
CA ASP A 146 9.53 -2.23 -7.83
C ASP A 146 9.25 -2.68 -6.39
N LEU A 147 7.99 -2.63 -5.95
CA LEU A 147 7.61 -3.07 -4.61
C LEU A 147 7.17 -4.53 -4.64
N TYR A 148 7.71 -5.32 -3.71
CA TYR A 148 7.23 -6.67 -3.48
C TYR A 148 5.79 -6.64 -2.94
N ILE A 149 4.90 -7.40 -3.56
CA ILE A 149 3.49 -7.46 -3.15
C ILE A 149 3.32 -8.68 -2.24
N GLY A 150 3.28 -8.42 -0.93
CA GLY A 150 3.01 -9.47 0.06
C GLY A 150 1.54 -9.86 0.11
N GLU A 151 1.26 -11.04 0.65
CA GLU A 151 -0.10 -11.61 0.77
C GLU A 151 -1.07 -10.66 1.48
N ASN A 152 -0.63 -9.97 2.53
CA ASN A 152 -1.45 -8.98 3.23
C ASN A 152 -1.96 -7.84 2.33
N ALA A 153 -1.14 -7.38 1.38
CA ALA A 153 -1.56 -6.33 0.44
C ALA A 153 -2.59 -6.86 -0.56
N VAL A 154 -2.42 -8.10 -1.03
CA VAL A 154 -3.38 -8.79 -1.92
C VAL A 154 -4.72 -8.99 -1.20
N ASN A 155 -4.69 -9.55 0.01
CA ASN A 155 -5.87 -9.82 0.81
C ASN A 155 -6.62 -8.52 1.14
N TRP A 156 -5.89 -7.45 1.46
CA TRP A 156 -6.48 -6.13 1.67
C TRP A 156 -7.18 -5.59 0.42
N ALA A 157 -6.53 -5.67 -0.75
CA ALA A 157 -7.11 -5.18 -2.00
C ALA A 157 -8.39 -5.94 -2.37
N ASN A 158 -8.36 -7.27 -2.24
CA ASN A 158 -9.51 -8.13 -2.52
C ASN A 158 -10.68 -7.81 -1.58
N LYS A 159 -10.44 -7.79 -0.27
CA LYS A 159 -11.47 -7.47 0.74
C LYS A 159 -12.06 -6.06 0.55
N SER A 160 -11.22 -5.08 0.22
CA SER A 160 -11.70 -3.74 -0.06
C SER A 160 -12.55 -3.67 -1.34
N ASN A 161 -12.22 -4.47 -2.35
CA ASN A 161 -13.00 -4.56 -3.58
C ASN A 161 -14.35 -5.26 -3.32
N GLU A 162 -14.37 -6.37 -2.58
CA GLU A 162 -15.62 -7.04 -2.16
C GLU A 162 -16.57 -6.09 -1.42
N THR A 163 -16.03 -5.34 -0.45
CA THR A 163 -16.80 -4.34 0.29
C THR A 163 -17.34 -3.25 -0.64
N ARG A 164 -16.54 -2.81 -1.61
CA ARG A 164 -16.96 -1.84 -2.62
C ARG A 164 -18.10 -2.38 -3.49
N TYR A 165 -18.02 -3.62 -3.96
CA TYR A 165 -19.09 -4.25 -4.76
C TYR A 165 -20.39 -4.37 -3.95
N PHE A 166 -20.30 -4.84 -2.71
CA PHE A 166 -21.47 -4.92 -1.82
C PHE A 166 -22.17 -3.57 -1.65
N HIS A 167 -21.42 -2.49 -1.41
CA HIS A 167 -22.00 -1.16 -1.29
C HIS A 167 -22.55 -0.63 -2.63
N ALA A 168 -21.89 -0.92 -3.74
CA ALA A 168 -22.35 -0.53 -5.08
C ALA A 168 -23.66 -1.23 -5.43
N GLU A 169 -23.75 -2.55 -5.25
CA GLU A 169 -24.98 -3.32 -5.46
C GLU A 169 -26.13 -2.80 -4.61
N ARG A 170 -25.88 -2.54 -3.33
CA ARG A 170 -26.89 -1.99 -2.42
C ARG A 170 -27.35 -0.60 -2.85
N ALA A 171 -26.44 0.25 -3.35
CA ALA A 171 -26.79 1.56 -3.89
C ALA A 171 -27.61 1.44 -5.19
N THR A 172 -27.22 0.55 -6.11
CA THR A 172 -27.94 0.26 -7.34
C THR A 172 -29.35 -0.24 -7.05
N GLN A 173 -29.50 -1.23 -6.17
CA GLN A 173 -30.81 -1.73 -5.71
C GLN A 173 -31.67 -0.61 -5.10
N ALA A 174 -31.09 0.23 -4.23
CA ALA A 174 -31.79 1.37 -3.63
C ALA A 174 -32.18 2.45 -4.66
N SER A 175 -31.51 2.48 -5.81
CA SER A 175 -31.75 3.42 -6.90
C SER A 175 -32.77 2.92 -7.93
N THR A 176 -33.21 1.65 -7.85
CA THR A 176 -34.18 1.06 -8.78
C THR A 176 -35.52 1.78 -8.75
N LYS A 177 -36.27 1.71 -9.86
CA LYS A 177 -37.60 2.30 -9.99
C LYS A 177 -38.56 1.76 -8.92
N GLU A 178 -38.50 0.46 -8.63
CA GLU A 178 -39.30 -0.22 -7.61
C GLU A 178 -39.00 0.31 -6.20
N ALA A 179 -37.72 0.39 -5.82
CA ALA A 179 -37.32 0.98 -4.54
C ALA A 179 -37.74 2.47 -4.41
N ARG A 180 -37.73 3.23 -5.52
CA ARG A 180 -38.23 4.61 -5.55
C ARG A 180 -39.75 4.69 -5.38
N VAL A 181 -40.50 3.79 -6.03
CA VAL A 181 -41.96 3.72 -5.94
C VAL A 181 -42.40 3.30 -4.54
N GLU A 182 -41.74 2.31 -3.94
CA GLU A 182 -42.04 1.85 -2.58
C GLU A 182 -41.78 2.96 -1.54
N ARG A 183 -40.66 3.71 -1.66
CA ARG A 183 -40.39 4.88 -0.80
C ARG A 183 -41.47 5.97 -0.94
N ARG A 184 -41.96 6.21 -2.16
CA ARG A 184 -43.03 7.19 -2.41
C ARG A 184 -44.35 6.74 -1.79
N SER A 185 -44.67 5.45 -1.86
CA SER A 185 -45.83 4.83 -1.22
C SER A 185 -45.76 4.98 0.31
N ARG A 186 -44.64 4.60 0.94
CA ARG A 186 -44.45 4.72 2.40
C ARG A 186 -44.57 6.17 2.89
N ARG A 187 -44.02 7.15 2.15
CA ARG A 187 -44.14 8.58 2.48
C ARG A 187 -45.57 9.12 2.35
N ARG A 188 -46.39 8.58 1.44
CA ARG A 188 -47.81 8.94 1.35
C ARG A 188 -48.58 8.40 2.55
N ASN A 189 -48.35 7.14 2.91
CA ASN A 189 -49.05 6.50 4.04
C ASN A 189 -48.68 7.12 5.40
N GLN A 190 -47.45 7.64 5.56
CA GLN A 190 -47.04 8.37 6.78
C GLN A 190 -47.61 9.79 6.89
N LYS A 191 -48.12 10.39 5.81
CA LYS A 191 -48.78 11.72 5.85
C LYS A 191 -50.30 11.63 6.07
N LEU A 192 -50.84 10.41 6.08
CA LEU A 192 -52.25 10.11 6.26
C LEU A 192 -52.60 9.75 7.72
N HIS A 193 -51.60 9.78 8.60
CA HIS A 193 -51.71 9.77 10.06
C HIS A 193 -51.09 11.05 10.61
#